data_AF-A0A9P6BBB9-F1
#
_entry.id   AF-A0A9P6BBB9-F1
#
_cell.length_a   1.000
_cell.length_b   1.000
_cell.length_c   1.000
_cell.angle_alpha   90.00
_cell.angle_beta   90.00
_cell.angle_gamma   90.00
#
_symmetry.space_group_name_H-M   'P 1'
#
loop_
_entity.id
_entity.type
_entity.pdbx_description
1 polymer ?
#
loop_
_entity_poly.entity_id
_entity_poly.type
_entity_poly.pdbx_seq_one_letter_code
_entity_poly.pdbx_strand_id
1 'polypeptide(L)'
;FSPGLGACGITNTDADFIAAIDKSLFDSYPGATPNPNNNPVCGKKVTATYQGKSVTVAITDRCGGCEGKYDLDLVRRPSFHGRRESVH
;
A
#
# COMPACT_ATOMS: atom_id res chain seq x y z
N PHE A 1 -5.67 2.32 12.07
CA PHE A 1 -5.98 2.36 10.63
C PHE A 1 -7.28 1.58 10.46
N SER A 2 -8.38 2.25 10.15
CA SER A 2 -9.57 1.58 9.61
C SER A 2 -9.35 1.48 8.10
N PRO A 3 -9.76 0.39 7.43
CA PRO A 3 -9.89 0.37 5.97
C PRO A 3 -11.07 1.29 5.60
N GLY A 4 -10.88 2.58 5.80
CA GLY A 4 -11.67 3.65 5.21
C GLY A 4 -11.04 3.98 3.86
N LEU A 5 -11.82 4.65 3.02
CA LEU A 5 -11.43 5.20 1.72
C LEU A 5 -9.91 5.52 1.64
N GLY A 6 -9.16 4.72 0.88
CA GLY A 6 -7.72 4.93 0.70
C GLY A 6 -7.44 6.12 -0.21
N ALA A 7 -6.17 6.54 -0.31
CA ALA A 7 -5.73 7.63 -1.18
C ALA A 7 -6.04 7.41 -2.67
N CYS A 8 -6.32 6.17 -3.08
CA CYS A 8 -6.81 5.84 -4.41
C CYS A 8 -8.31 6.06 -4.61
N GLY A 9 -9.04 6.57 -3.61
CA GLY A 9 -10.50 6.70 -3.66
C GLY A 9 -11.23 5.36 -3.63
N ILE A 10 -10.54 4.29 -3.23
CA ILE A 10 -11.09 2.93 -3.16
C ILE A 10 -11.47 2.66 -1.70
N THR A 11 -12.72 2.25 -1.49
CA THR A 11 -13.14 1.73 -0.19
C THR A 11 -12.77 0.27 -0.13
N ASN A 12 -11.98 -0.10 0.86
CA ASN A 12 -11.60 -1.49 1.09
C ASN A 12 -12.18 -1.97 2.41
N THR A 13 -12.13 -3.27 2.63
CA THR A 13 -12.53 -3.92 3.88
C THR A 13 -11.33 -4.63 4.50
N ASP A 14 -11.41 -5.00 5.79
CA ASP A 14 -10.34 -5.72 6.50
C ASP A 14 -10.00 -7.09 5.88
N ALA A 15 -10.85 -7.59 4.97
CA ALA A 15 -10.63 -8.84 4.25
C ALA A 15 -9.73 -8.67 3.00
N ASP A 16 -9.57 -7.46 2.48
CA ASP A 16 -8.89 -7.22 1.21
C ASP A 16 -7.36 -7.26 1.38
N PHE A 17 -6.67 -7.95 0.46
CA PHE A 17 -5.21 -7.94 0.40
C PHE A 17 -4.72 -6.67 -0.28
N ILE A 18 -4.61 -5.59 0.50
CA ILE A 18 -4.19 -4.28 -0.01
C ILE A 18 -2.94 -3.79 0.71
N ALA A 19 -2.29 -2.81 0.10
CA ALA A 19 -1.15 -2.13 0.70
C ALA A 19 -1.15 -0.63 0.41
N ALA A 20 -0.48 0.10 1.28
CA ALA A 20 -0.12 1.50 1.11
C ALA A 20 1.38 1.61 0.80
N ILE A 21 1.74 2.36 -0.25
CA ILE A 21 3.15 2.62 -0.58
C ILE A 21 3.61 3.95 -0.01
N ASP A 22 4.93 4.09 0.16
CA ASP A 22 5.51 5.34 0.62
C ASP A 22 5.08 6.55 -0.22
N LYS A 23 4.95 7.70 0.44
CA LYS A 23 4.50 8.96 -0.19
C LYS A 23 5.36 9.35 -1.39
N SER A 24 6.66 9.08 -1.36
CA SER A 24 7.58 9.53 -2.39
C SER A 24 7.34 8.73 -3.66
N LEU A 25 7.22 7.40 -3.55
CA LEU A 25 6.90 6.52 -4.67
C LEU A 25 5.50 6.79 -5.23
N PHE A 26 4.52 7.04 -4.36
CA PHE A 26 3.17 7.40 -4.78
C PHE A 26 3.18 8.71 -5.57
N ASP A 27 3.78 9.77 -5.02
CA ASP A 27 3.76 11.10 -5.59
C ASP A 27 4.65 11.22 -6.85
N SER A 28 5.74 10.44 -6.93
CA SER A 28 6.65 10.43 -8.08
C SER A 28 6.27 9.39 -9.14
N TYR A 29 5.16 8.68 -8.99
CA TYR A 29 4.81 7.62 -9.93
C TYR A 29 4.54 8.21 -11.33
N PRO A 30 5.01 7.57 -12.42
CA PRO A 30 4.79 8.09 -13.77
C PRO A 30 3.30 8.29 -14.08
N GLY A 31 2.90 9.53 -14.32
CA GLY A 31 1.49 9.90 -14.56
C GLY A 31 0.69 10.21 -13.30
N ALA A 32 1.33 10.33 -12.13
CA ALA A 32 0.69 10.86 -10.93
C ALA A 32 0.12 12.26 -11.21
N THR A 33 -1.10 12.49 -10.73
CA THR A 33 -1.81 13.77 -10.89
C THR A 33 -2.03 14.42 -9.52
N PRO A 34 -2.38 15.72 -9.46
CA PRO A 34 -2.76 16.36 -8.20
C PRO A 34 -3.95 15.67 -7.49
N ASN A 35 -4.77 14.92 -8.24
CA ASN A 35 -5.82 14.09 -7.66
C ASN A 35 -5.25 12.69 -7.35
N PRO A 36 -5.04 12.34 -6.07
CA PRO A 36 -4.46 11.06 -5.67
C PRO A 36 -5.35 9.86 -6.06
N ASN A 37 -6.67 10.07 -6.17
CA ASN A 37 -7.61 9.02 -6.59
C ASN A 37 -7.37 8.54 -8.03
N ASN A 38 -6.75 9.38 -8.87
CA ASN A 38 -6.44 9.08 -10.26
C ASN A 38 -4.98 8.67 -10.47
N ASN A 39 -4.24 8.38 -9.39
CA ASN A 39 -2.85 7.98 -9.52
C ASN A 39 -2.75 6.63 -10.24
N PRO A 40 -1.99 6.49 -11.34
CA PRO A 40 -1.91 5.24 -12.10
C PRO A 40 -1.24 4.08 -11.34
N VAL A 41 -0.67 4.33 -10.16
CA VAL A 41 -0.23 3.27 -9.24
C VAL A 41 -1.41 2.55 -8.57
N CYS A 42 -2.57 3.20 -8.47
CA CYS A 42 -3.76 2.64 -7.86
C CYS A 42 -4.25 1.40 -8.61
N GLY A 43 -4.57 0.35 -7.86
CA GLY A 43 -5.01 -0.95 -8.40
C GLY A 43 -3.89 -1.80 -9.00
N LYS A 44 -2.65 -1.31 -9.06
CA LYS A 44 -1.49 -2.14 -9.40
C LYS A 44 -1.30 -3.20 -8.32
N LYS A 45 -0.93 -4.41 -8.74
CA LYS A 45 -0.61 -5.50 -7.83
C LYS A 45 0.91 -5.59 -7.67
N VAL A 46 1.35 -5.67 -6.43
CA VAL A 46 2.75 -5.92 -6.08
C VAL A 46 2.83 -7.24 -5.32
N THR A 47 3.91 -7.98 -5.55
CA THR A 47 4.17 -9.22 -4.83
C THR A 47 5.29 -8.97 -3.84
N ALA A 48 4.93 -8.87 -2.56
CA ALA A 48 5.91 -8.78 -1.48
C ALA A 48 6.39 -10.19 -1.14
N THR A 49 7.71 -10.40 -1.17
CA THR A 49 8.31 -11.70 -0.82
C THR A 49 9.21 -11.53 0.39
N TYR A 50 8.95 -12.30 1.44
CA TYR A 50 9.72 -12.28 2.68
C TYR A 50 9.97 -13.70 3.17
N GLN A 51 11.24 -14.05 3.40
CA GLN A 51 11.67 -15.38 3.88
C GLN A 51 11.04 -16.56 3.11
N GLY A 52 11.00 -16.47 1.77
CA GLY A 52 10.44 -17.52 0.91
C GLY A 52 8.90 -17.58 0.88
N LYS A 53 8.20 -16.66 1.54
CA LYS A 53 6.75 -16.50 1.45
C LYS A 53 6.42 -15.27 0.61
N SER A 54 5.53 -15.42 -0.37
CA SER A 54 5.07 -14.33 -1.22
C SER A 54 3.60 -14.03 -0.97
N VAL A 55 3.26 -12.75 -0.93
CA VAL A 55 1.88 -12.27 -0.90
C VAL A 55 1.70 -11.23 -2.00
N THR A 56 0.62 -11.37 -2.77
CA THR A 56 0.24 -10.38 -3.77
C THR A 56 -0.82 -9.47 -3.18
N VAL A 57 -0.55 -8.16 -3.21
CA VAL A 57 -1.42 -7.12 -2.66
C VAL A 57 -1.68 -6.04 -3.71
N ALA A 58 -2.86 -5.42 -3.66
CA ALA A 58 -3.19 -4.29 -4.50
C ALA A 58 -2.81 -2.97 -3.81
N ILE A 59 -2.20 -2.04 -4.54
CA ILE A 59 -1.94 -0.69 -4.02
C ILE A 59 -3.23 0.11 -4.07
N THR A 60 -3.74 0.48 -2.90
CA THR A 60 -5.00 1.24 -2.78
C THR A 60 -4.86 2.48 -1.92
N ASP A 61 -3.68 2.71 -1.35
CA ASP A 61 -3.46 3.79 -0.41
C ASP A 61 -2.02 4.34 -0.48
N ARG A 62 -1.83 5.50 0.16
CA ARG A 62 -0.57 6.22 0.27
C ARG A 62 -0.18 6.29 1.75
N CYS A 63 0.97 5.73 2.09
CA CYS A 63 1.50 5.77 3.44
C CYS A 63 2.29 7.08 3.66
N GLY A 64 1.65 8.06 4.30
CA GLY A 64 2.29 9.33 4.64
C GLY A 64 3.37 9.23 5.73
N GLY A 65 3.33 8.18 6.55
CA GLY A 65 4.26 7.93 7.66
C GLY A 65 5.31 6.85 7.38
N CYS A 66 5.38 6.34 6.15
CA CYS A 66 6.43 5.44 5.71
C CYS A 66 7.61 6.28 5.22
N GLU A 67 8.78 6.07 5.81
CA GLU A 67 9.96 6.91 5.62
C GLU A 67 11.03 6.24 4.75
N GLY A 68 11.02 4.91 4.68
CA GLY A 68 11.86 4.14 3.77
C GLY A 68 11.36 4.27 2.34
N LYS A 69 12.30 4.50 1.42
CA LYS A 69 12.03 4.40 -0.02
C LYS A 69 11.68 2.94 -0.32
N TYR A 70 10.53 2.70 -0.94
CA TYR A 70 9.93 1.37 -1.18
C TYR A 70 9.24 0.71 0.03
N ASP A 71 8.99 1.46 1.10
CA ASP A 71 8.19 0.96 2.21
C ASP A 71 6.77 0.59 1.74
N LEU A 72 6.32 -0.58 2.16
CA LEU A 72 5.00 -1.13 1.87
C LEU A 72 4.28 -1.45 3.18
N ASP A 73 3.22 -0.72 3.49
CA ASP A 73 2.35 -0.99 4.63
C ASP A 73 1.22 -1.94 4.21
N LEU A 74 1.22 -3.17 4.73
CA LEU A 74 0.26 -4.20 4.36
C LEU A 74 -0.99 -4.10 5.23
N VAL A 75 -2.14 -3.78 4.63
CA VAL A 75 -3.40 -3.52 5.36
C VAL A 75 -4.30 -4.75 5.42
N ARG A 76 -3.73 -5.91 5.74
CA ARG A 76 -4.52 -7.09 6.09
C ARG A 76 -3.78 -7.86 7.12
N ARG A 77 -4.47 -8.37 8.16
CA ARG A 77 -4.07 -9.62 8.82
C ARG A 77 -5.08 -10.24 9.79
N PRO A 78 -5.24 -11.58 9.74
CA PRO A 78 -5.55 -12.39 10.91
C PRO A 78 -4.31 -12.95 11.65
N SER A 79 -3.06 -12.46 11.43
CA SER A 79 -1.87 -13.08 12.09
C SER A 79 -0.59 -12.24 12.39
N PHE A 80 -0.41 -10.96 12.00
CA PHE A 80 0.82 -10.10 12.16
C PHE A 80 0.18 -9.00 12.95
N HIS A 81 -0.01 -9.34 14.21
CA HIS A 81 -0.28 -8.35 15.20
C HIS A 81 0.97 -7.45 15.25
N GLY A 82 0.86 -6.24 14.73
CA GLY A 82 1.62 -5.09 15.18
C GLY A 82 3.11 -5.02 14.85
N ARG A 83 3.56 -5.34 13.62
CA ARG A 83 4.89 -4.90 13.19
C ARG A 83 4.83 -4.14 11.88
N ARG A 84 5.19 -2.86 11.99
CA ARG A 84 5.52 -1.94 10.91
C ARG A 84 6.80 -2.50 10.28
N GLU A 85 6.68 -3.40 9.31
CA GLU A 85 7.84 -4.06 8.71
C GLU A 85 8.10 -3.45 7.33
N SER A 86 9.00 -2.46 7.28
CA SER A 86 9.61 -1.97 6.05
C SER A 86 10.22 -3.14 5.30
N VAL A 87 9.63 -3.48 4.15
CA VAL A 87 10.23 -4.42 3.20
C VAL A 87 11.26 -3.64 2.40
N HIS A 88 12.55 -3.94 2.64
CA HIS A 88 13.68 -3.46 1.84
C HIS A 88 13.76 -4.18 0.48
#